data_AF-A0A2G5WPM1-F1
#
_entry.id   AF-A0A2G5WPM1-F1
#
_cell.length_a   1.000
_cell.length_b   1.000
_cell.length_c   1.000
_cell.angle_alpha   90.00
_cell.angle_beta   90.00
_cell.angle_gamma   90.00
#
_symmetry.space_group_name_H-M   'P 1'
#
loop_
_entity.id
_entity.type
_entity.pdbx_description
1 polymer ?
#
loop_
_entity_poly.entity_id
_entity_poly.type
_entity_poly.pdbx_seq_one_letter_code
_entity_poly.pdbx_strand_id
1 'polypeptide(L)'
;AGEVTVSLKAQLTEDEVQVSVTNVNSLESDKTKAAIAAEKVTTAPVSSTITVANNVGIADTVTLTGLAVKDIVKVYKADGLTLLGTAVATKEGELVISLKLQFVESTIKVSLTNTNSNESGLVEVIVEDEAVTQLPE
;
A
#
# COMPACT_ATOMS: atom_id res chain seq x y z
N ALA A 1 -1.32 37.49 18.03
CA ALA A 1 -0.66 36.94 16.83
C ALA A 1 -1.74 36.32 15.94
N GLY A 2 -1.63 36.48 14.62
CA GLY A 2 -2.51 35.84 13.66
C GLY A 2 -1.88 34.57 13.10
N GLU A 3 -2.70 33.59 12.75
CA GLU A 3 -2.27 32.39 12.02
C GLU A 3 -2.35 32.67 10.51
N VAL A 4 -1.34 32.23 9.76
CA VAL A 4 -1.33 32.28 8.29
C VAL A 4 -1.07 30.86 7.79
N THR A 5 -2.02 30.33 7.02
CA THR A 5 -1.90 29.03 6.37
C THR A 5 -1.58 29.23 4.90
N VAL A 6 -0.47 28.65 4.44
CA VAL A 6 -0.03 28.70 3.04
C VAL A 6 -0.33 27.35 2.38
N SER A 7 -1.18 27.36 1.36
CA SER A 7 -1.41 26.16 0.53
C SER A 7 -0.27 26.01 -0.47
N LEU A 8 0.36 24.84 -0.49
CA LEU A 8 1.45 24.52 -1.40
C LEU A 8 0.91 24.08 -2.76
N LYS A 9 1.65 24.38 -3.82
CA LYS A 9 1.31 23.99 -5.20
C LYS A 9 1.78 22.57 -5.58
N ALA A 10 2.61 21.97 -4.73
CA ALA A 10 3.19 20.65 -4.92
C ALA A 10 3.41 19.98 -3.55
N GLN A 11 3.58 18.66 -3.57
CA GLN A 11 3.98 17.91 -2.38
C GLN A 11 5.42 18.25 -2.00
N LEU A 12 5.71 18.10 -0.71
CA LEU A 12 7.05 18.28 -0.18
C LEU A 12 7.84 16.99 -0.39
N THR A 13 8.98 17.09 -1.08
CA THR A 13 9.85 15.95 -1.38
C THR A 13 11.21 16.04 -0.69
N GLU A 14 11.48 17.15 -0.01
CA GLU A 14 12.71 17.35 0.78
C GLU A 14 12.40 17.23 2.27
N ASP A 15 13.44 17.25 3.10
CA ASP A 15 13.33 17.13 4.56
C ASP A 15 13.20 18.50 5.26
N GLU A 16 13.32 19.61 4.52
CA GLU A 16 13.28 20.97 5.07
C GLU A 16 12.54 21.96 4.14
N VAL A 17 11.81 22.90 4.74
CA VAL A 17 11.33 24.12 4.06
C VAL A 17 11.96 25.37 4.67
N GLN A 18 12.00 26.44 3.89
CA GLN A 18 12.42 27.76 4.35
C GLN A 18 11.26 28.74 4.28
N VAL A 19 11.04 29.49 5.37
CA VAL A 19 9.96 30.47 5.50
C VAL A 19 10.56 31.84 5.78
N SER A 20 10.10 32.83 5.06
CA SER A 20 10.36 34.26 5.28
C SER A 20 9.05 35.02 5.33
N VAL A 21 9.07 36.20 5.94
CA VAL A 21 7.92 37.10 5.99
C VAL A 21 8.35 38.51 5.64
N THR A 22 7.49 39.22 4.89
CA THR A 22 7.66 40.62 4.56
C THR A 22 6.44 41.38 4.99
N ASN A 23 6.65 42.45 5.78
CA ASN A 23 5.59 43.38 6.16
C ASN A 23 5.57 44.56 5.18
N VAL A 24 4.42 45.27 5.13
CA VAL A 24 4.29 46.49 4.33
C VAL A 24 5.40 47.48 4.68
N ASN A 25 6.04 48.05 3.65
CA ASN A 25 7.14 49.02 3.77
C ASN A 25 8.37 48.53 4.55
N SER A 26 8.58 47.21 4.65
CA SER A 26 9.73 46.59 5.33
C SER A 26 10.54 45.71 4.36
N LEU A 27 11.82 45.48 4.67
CA LEU A 27 12.60 44.44 4.01
C LEU A 27 12.12 43.04 4.45
N GLU A 28 12.35 42.04 3.61
CA GLU A 28 12.08 40.64 3.91
C GLU A 28 12.93 40.16 5.10
N SER A 29 12.36 39.31 5.94
CA SER A 29 13.10 38.68 7.04
C SER A 29 14.18 37.72 6.54
N ASP A 30 15.10 37.37 7.42
CA ASP A 30 15.90 36.16 7.20
C ASP A 30 14.99 34.93 7.07
N LYS A 31 15.48 33.94 6.31
CA LYS A 31 14.77 32.67 6.14
C LYS A 31 14.96 31.80 7.37
N THR A 32 13.85 31.32 7.92
CA THR A 32 13.84 30.31 8.98
C THR A 32 13.62 28.94 8.37
N LYS A 33 14.45 27.98 8.76
CA LYS A 33 14.36 26.58 8.34
C LYS A 33 13.38 25.83 9.23
N ALA A 34 12.53 25.01 8.64
CA ALA A 34 11.62 24.12 9.35
C ALA A 34 11.72 22.71 8.78
N ALA A 35 11.92 21.73 9.66
CA ALA A 35 11.98 20.32 9.27
C ALA A 35 10.60 19.83 8.83
N ILE A 36 10.59 18.99 7.81
CA ILE A 36 9.42 18.29 7.32
C ILE A 36 9.39 16.92 8.02
N ALA A 37 8.24 16.56 8.59
CA ALA A 37 8.07 15.23 9.15
C ALA A 37 7.92 14.22 8.01
N ALA A 38 8.60 13.07 8.14
CA ALA A 38 8.43 11.96 7.21
C ALA A 38 6.95 11.56 7.10
N GLU A 39 6.53 11.24 5.87
CA GLU A 39 5.16 10.78 5.64
C GLU A 39 4.91 9.44 6.34
N LYS A 40 3.67 9.25 6.81
CA LYS A 40 3.27 8.01 7.45
C LYS A 40 3.35 6.86 6.46
N VAL A 41 3.91 5.73 6.87
CA VAL A 41 3.95 4.48 6.10
C VAL A 41 2.96 3.48 6.70
N THR A 42 2.23 2.77 5.84
CA THR A 42 1.31 1.70 6.25
C THR A 42 2.11 0.53 6.84
N THR A 43 1.63 -0.03 7.95
CA THR A 43 2.22 -1.27 8.48
C THR A 43 1.90 -2.42 7.55
N ALA A 44 2.90 -3.25 7.24
CA ALA A 44 2.70 -4.40 6.36
C ALA A 44 1.70 -5.39 6.97
N PRO A 45 0.88 -6.07 6.14
CA PRO A 45 -0.05 -7.07 6.64
C PRO A 45 0.70 -8.25 7.28
N VAL A 46 0.08 -8.95 8.23
CA VAL A 46 0.68 -10.15 8.82
C VAL A 46 0.43 -11.32 7.88
N SER A 47 1.44 -12.14 7.57
CA SER A 47 1.29 -13.28 6.66
C SER A 47 0.16 -14.23 7.04
N SER A 48 -0.10 -14.44 8.33
CA SER A 48 -1.20 -15.29 8.83
C SER A 48 -2.60 -14.73 8.56
N THR A 49 -2.72 -13.47 8.14
CA THR A 49 -3.99 -12.85 7.72
C THR A 49 -4.23 -12.96 6.21
N ILE A 50 -3.30 -13.59 5.48
CA ILE A 50 -3.32 -13.75 4.04
C ILE A 50 -3.55 -15.24 3.74
N THR A 51 -4.54 -15.52 2.90
CA THR A 51 -4.81 -16.87 2.40
C THR A 51 -4.81 -16.84 0.89
N VAL A 52 -4.14 -17.81 0.28
CA VAL A 52 -4.03 -17.95 -1.17
C VAL A 52 -4.74 -19.23 -1.58
N ALA A 53 -5.62 -19.13 -2.57
CA ALA A 53 -6.25 -20.29 -3.20
C ALA A 53 -5.83 -20.33 -4.68
N ASN A 54 -5.03 -21.36 -4.99
CA ASN A 54 -4.56 -21.70 -6.32
C ASN A 54 -5.55 -22.71 -6.94
N ASN A 55 -6.44 -22.21 -7.80
CA ASN A 55 -7.66 -22.89 -8.23
C ASN A 55 -7.56 -23.38 -9.69
N VAL A 56 -7.83 -24.66 -9.89
CA VAL A 56 -7.89 -25.26 -11.24
C VAL A 56 -9.20 -24.87 -11.94
N GLY A 57 -9.08 -24.31 -13.15
CA GLY A 57 -10.22 -24.06 -14.04
C GLY A 57 -11.08 -22.84 -13.70
N ILE A 58 -10.76 -22.12 -12.62
CA ILE A 58 -11.32 -20.81 -12.26
C ILE A 58 -10.19 -19.87 -11.84
N ALA A 59 -10.49 -18.59 -11.62
CA ALA A 59 -9.48 -17.63 -11.19
C ALA A 59 -8.92 -17.94 -9.79
N ASP A 60 -7.61 -17.77 -9.66
CA ASP A 60 -6.94 -17.75 -8.36
C ASP A 60 -7.41 -16.60 -7.49
N THR A 61 -7.39 -16.83 -6.18
CA THR A 61 -7.82 -15.81 -5.21
C THR A 61 -6.82 -15.60 -4.09
N VAL A 62 -6.76 -14.33 -3.65
CA VAL A 62 -6.05 -13.93 -2.43
C VAL A 62 -7.04 -13.27 -1.49
N THR A 63 -7.12 -13.79 -0.27
CA THR A 63 -7.99 -13.28 0.79
C THR A 63 -7.15 -12.64 1.88
N LEU A 64 -7.49 -11.40 2.25
CA LEU A 64 -6.92 -10.70 3.40
C LEU A 64 -8.00 -10.40 4.44
N THR A 65 -7.67 -10.57 5.71
CA THR A 65 -8.56 -10.27 6.85
C THR A 65 -8.01 -9.14 7.72
N GLY A 66 -8.89 -8.48 8.50
CA GLY A 66 -8.52 -7.42 9.43
C GLY A 66 -8.32 -6.05 8.79
N LEU A 67 -8.93 -5.82 7.63
CA LEU A 67 -8.82 -4.58 6.88
C LEU A 67 -9.81 -3.52 7.37
N ALA A 68 -9.41 -2.25 7.24
CA ALA A 68 -10.29 -1.10 7.41
C ALA A 68 -10.91 -0.68 6.06
N VAL A 69 -12.03 0.03 6.11
CA VAL A 69 -12.65 0.60 4.91
C VAL A 69 -11.67 1.55 4.20
N LYS A 70 -11.60 1.46 2.87
CA LYS A 70 -10.67 2.16 1.95
C LYS A 70 -9.23 1.65 1.95
N ASP A 71 -8.91 0.60 2.69
CA ASP A 71 -7.62 -0.06 2.53
C ASP A 71 -7.45 -0.60 1.12
N ILE A 72 -6.27 -0.40 0.54
CA ILE A 72 -5.93 -0.88 -0.79
C ILE A 72 -4.94 -2.02 -0.63
N VAL A 73 -5.28 -3.18 -1.17
CA VAL A 73 -4.40 -4.34 -1.22
C VAL A 73 -3.91 -4.51 -2.65
N LYS A 74 -2.62 -4.80 -2.79
CA LYS A 74 -2.01 -5.16 -4.07
C LYS A 74 -1.28 -6.49 -3.94
N VAL A 75 -1.42 -7.31 -4.98
CA VAL A 75 -0.78 -8.62 -5.09
C VAL A 75 0.17 -8.58 -6.27
N TYR A 76 1.39 -8.99 -6.04
CA TYR A 76 2.51 -8.98 -6.97
C TYR A 76 3.08 -10.38 -7.15
N LYS A 77 3.80 -10.58 -8.25
CA LYS A 77 4.71 -11.71 -8.43
C LYS A 77 5.84 -11.71 -7.39
N ALA A 78 6.61 -12.79 -7.32
CA ALA A 78 7.78 -12.88 -6.45
C ALA A 78 8.84 -11.80 -6.75
N ASP A 79 8.87 -11.27 -7.98
CA ASP A 79 9.72 -10.13 -8.34
C ASP A 79 9.41 -8.84 -7.56
N GLY A 80 8.19 -8.72 -6.99
CA GLY A 80 7.71 -7.54 -6.27
C GLY A 80 7.43 -6.32 -7.16
N LEU A 81 7.42 -6.49 -8.47
CA LEU A 81 7.27 -5.44 -9.48
C LEU A 81 6.02 -5.67 -10.34
N THR A 82 5.76 -6.91 -10.72
CA THR A 82 4.65 -7.27 -11.61
C THR A 82 3.35 -7.40 -10.83
N LEU A 83 2.40 -6.48 -11.04
CA LEU A 83 1.09 -6.50 -10.39
C LEU A 83 0.19 -7.60 -10.98
N LEU A 84 -0.27 -8.51 -10.12
CA LEU A 84 -1.22 -9.58 -10.44
C LEU A 84 -2.67 -9.17 -10.19
N GLY A 85 -2.90 -8.38 -9.13
CA GLY A 85 -4.23 -7.96 -8.73
C GLY A 85 -4.22 -6.84 -7.72
N THR A 86 -5.34 -6.11 -7.62
CA THR A 86 -5.56 -5.09 -6.60
C THR A 86 -7.04 -4.98 -6.30
N ALA A 87 -7.36 -4.66 -5.05
CA ALA A 87 -8.72 -4.34 -4.64
C ALA A 87 -8.74 -3.35 -3.49
N VAL A 88 -9.89 -2.70 -3.30
CA VAL A 88 -10.14 -1.75 -2.22
C VAL A 88 -11.18 -2.35 -1.27
N ALA A 89 -10.89 -2.34 0.03
CA ALA A 89 -11.83 -2.77 1.06
C ALA A 89 -13.01 -1.80 1.13
N THR A 90 -14.21 -2.29 0.77
CA THR A 90 -15.47 -1.51 0.82
C THR A 90 -16.17 -1.60 2.18
N LYS A 91 -15.79 -2.59 2.99
CA LYS A 91 -16.24 -2.84 4.36
C LYS A 91 -15.06 -3.28 5.21
N GLU A 92 -15.22 -3.23 6.53
CA GLU A 92 -14.21 -3.75 7.45
C GLU A 92 -14.17 -5.29 7.41
N GLY A 93 -13.00 -5.86 7.74
CA GLY A 93 -12.80 -7.29 7.87
C GLY A 93 -12.11 -7.89 6.66
N GLU A 94 -12.87 -8.60 5.81
CA GLU A 94 -12.33 -9.45 4.75
C GLU A 94 -12.43 -8.82 3.36
N LEU A 95 -11.37 -8.97 2.58
CA LEU A 95 -11.29 -8.64 1.15
C LEU A 95 -10.78 -9.85 0.37
N VAL A 96 -11.49 -10.20 -0.70
CA VAL A 96 -11.09 -11.26 -1.63
C VAL A 96 -10.73 -10.62 -2.97
N ILE A 97 -9.58 -11.00 -3.51
CA ILE A 97 -9.05 -10.52 -4.78
C ILE A 97 -9.01 -11.71 -5.74
N SER A 98 -9.87 -11.68 -6.76
CA SER A 98 -9.77 -12.61 -7.89
C SER A 98 -8.72 -12.11 -8.88
N LEU A 99 -7.71 -12.94 -9.15
CA LEU A 99 -6.60 -12.58 -10.02
C LEU A 99 -6.98 -12.79 -11.50
N LYS A 100 -6.39 -11.96 -12.37
CA LYS A 100 -6.57 -12.10 -13.82
C LYS A 100 -5.64 -13.14 -14.44
N LEU A 101 -4.54 -13.43 -13.75
CA LEU A 101 -3.51 -14.37 -14.16
C LEU A 101 -3.41 -15.44 -13.08
N GLN A 102 -3.25 -16.69 -13.51
CA GLN A 102 -2.99 -17.79 -12.58
C GLN A 102 -1.58 -17.67 -11.98
N PHE A 103 -1.39 -18.25 -10.81
CA PHE A 103 -0.09 -18.45 -10.20
C PHE A 103 0.74 -19.38 -11.10
N VAL A 104 1.94 -18.91 -11.43
CA VAL A 104 2.96 -19.69 -12.15
C VAL A 104 4.18 -19.96 -11.28
N GLU A 105 4.15 -19.46 -10.05
CA GLU A 105 5.27 -19.40 -9.11
C GLU A 105 4.78 -19.80 -7.72
N SER A 106 5.67 -20.41 -6.94
CA SER A 106 5.36 -20.90 -5.60
C SER A 106 5.31 -19.79 -4.54
N THR A 107 5.57 -18.53 -4.91
CA THR A 107 5.52 -17.40 -3.99
C THR A 107 4.97 -16.15 -4.67
N ILE A 108 4.24 -15.35 -3.89
CA ILE A 108 3.75 -14.03 -4.28
C ILE A 108 4.11 -13.00 -3.23
N LYS A 109 3.93 -11.71 -3.56
CA LYS A 109 4.12 -10.61 -2.63
C LYS A 109 2.86 -9.79 -2.48
N VAL A 110 2.54 -9.40 -1.24
CA VAL A 110 1.34 -8.62 -0.93
C VAL A 110 1.71 -7.35 -0.18
N SER A 111 1.03 -6.25 -0.51
CA SER A 111 1.14 -4.98 0.20
C SER A 111 -0.21 -4.43 0.62
N LEU A 112 -0.17 -3.49 1.56
CA LEU A 112 -1.33 -2.77 2.07
C LEU A 112 -1.06 -1.27 2.05
N THR A 113 -2.08 -0.49 1.71
CA THR A 113 -2.06 0.97 1.84
C THR A 113 -3.29 1.43 2.61
N ASN A 114 -3.08 2.04 3.78
CA ASN A 114 -4.14 2.71 4.54
C ASN A 114 -4.35 4.15 4.02
N THR A 115 -5.49 4.74 4.39
CA THR A 115 -5.78 6.14 4.06
C THR A 115 -4.69 7.10 4.59
N ASN A 116 -4.30 8.07 3.77
CA ASN A 116 -3.31 9.11 4.09
C ASN A 116 -1.94 8.54 4.53
N SER A 117 -1.56 7.37 4.02
CA SER A 117 -0.28 6.73 4.32
C SER A 117 0.33 6.17 3.04
N ASN A 118 1.66 6.13 2.97
CA ASN A 118 2.40 5.43 1.93
C ASN A 118 2.18 3.92 2.04
N GLU A 119 2.41 3.23 0.91
CA GLU A 119 2.30 1.79 0.79
C GLU A 119 3.27 1.07 1.75
N SER A 120 2.84 -0.07 2.29
CA SER A 120 3.66 -0.87 3.18
C SER A 120 4.84 -1.54 2.48
N GLY A 121 5.73 -2.12 3.27
CA GLY A 121 6.64 -3.15 2.74
C GLY A 121 5.87 -4.34 2.14
N LEU A 122 6.53 -5.06 1.23
CA LEU A 122 6.00 -6.28 0.61
C LEU A 122 6.14 -7.47 1.57
N VAL A 123 5.08 -8.28 1.67
CA VAL A 123 5.05 -9.52 2.46
C VAL A 123 5.06 -10.69 1.50
N GLU A 124 6.04 -11.57 1.64
CA GLU A 124 6.13 -12.80 0.86
C GLU A 124 5.16 -13.85 1.43
N VAL A 125 4.42 -14.50 0.53
CA VAL A 125 3.42 -15.52 0.85
C VAL A 125 3.64 -16.71 -0.06
N ILE A 126 3.65 -17.92 0.52
CA ILE A 126 3.79 -19.17 -0.20
C ILE A 126 2.45 -19.51 -0.85
N VAL A 127 2.51 -19.90 -2.13
CA VAL A 127 1.38 -20.45 -2.87
C VAL A 127 1.49 -21.97 -2.78
N GLU A 128 0.49 -22.62 -2.21
CA GLU A 128 0.40 -24.08 -2.22
C GLU A 128 0.09 -24.58 -3.64
N ASP A 129 0.61 -25.77 -3.98
CA ASP A 129 0.40 -26.37 -5.30
C ASP A 129 -1.09 -26.56 -5.59
N GLU A 130 -1.47 -26.39 -6.86
CA GLU A 130 -2.82 -26.71 -7.31
C GLU A 130 -3.15 -28.17 -6.98
N ALA A 131 -4.37 -28.42 -6.50
CA ALA A 131 -4.83 -29.76 -6.23
C ALA A 131 -4.81 -30.62 -7.50
N VAL A 132 -4.07 -31.73 -7.48
CA VAL A 132 -4.03 -32.71 -8.57
C VAL A 132 -4.97 -33.87 -8.23
N THR A 133 -5.94 -34.13 -9.10
CA THR A 133 -6.78 -35.33 -8.99
C THR A 133 -5.93 -36.58 -9.22
N GLN A 134 -5.80 -37.43 -8.20
CA GLN A 134 -5.15 -38.73 -8.33
C GLN A 134 -6.12 -39.75 -8.94
N LEU A 135 -5.62 -40.66 -9.78
CA LEU A 135 -6.41 -41.80 -10.22
C LEU A 135 -6.74 -42.70 -9.02
N PRO A 136 -7.95 -43.29 -8.94
CA PRO A 136 -8.23 -44.33 -7.97
C PRO A 136 -7.33 -45.55 -8.20
N GLU A 137 -6.81 -46.13 -7.11
CA GLU A 137 -6.06 -47.40 -7.09
C GLU A 137 -6.91 -48.59 -7.58
#